data_AF-A0A6F9AA94-F1
#
_entry.id   AF-A0A6F9AA94-F1
#
_cell.length_a   1.000
_cell.length_b   1.000
_cell.length_c   1.000
_cell.angle_alpha   90.00
_cell.angle_beta   90.00
_cell.angle_gamma   90.00
#
_symmetry.space_group_name_H-M   'P 1'
#
loop_
_entity.id
_entity.type
_entity.pdbx_description
1 polymer ?
#
loop_
_entity_poly.entity_id
_entity_poly.type
_entity_poly.pdbx_seq_one_letter_code
_entity_poly.pdbx_strand_id
1 'polypeptide(L)'
;MRAQLCDQIKVLDGQVEVKGQQLSDLSEFFRRRGDIEAEYARALDKLTERFTLKTKRKEQSGQSVSQCWSVLLTQTRAESREHAALSDSCSHTLTQRLTHCSEDTHRLAKRSKEVGVQMQDELLKVTTELQTALRTYHQYHTDSLTAEGKLKEATRLEERQTGKSAELGITQSGGQRRSSVKKMEKMMEKVRLASDYRSHNVWIGL
;
A
#
# COMPACT_ATOMS: atom_id res chain seq x y z
N MET A 1 1.14 0.73 14.78
CA MET A 1 0.95 0.00 13.52
C MET A 1 -0.46 0.17 12.93
N ARG A 2 -1.55 -0.34 13.55
CA ARG A 2 -2.93 -0.13 13.02
C ARG A 2 -3.29 1.36 12.83
N ALA A 3 -3.05 2.18 13.86
CA ALA A 3 -3.30 3.64 13.77
C ALA A 3 -2.49 4.30 12.66
N GLN A 4 -1.20 3.95 12.52
CA GLN A 4 -0.32 4.47 11.45
C GLN A 4 -0.83 4.12 10.05
N LEU A 5 -1.32 2.89 9.84
CA LEU A 5 -1.89 2.46 8.56
C LEU A 5 -3.22 3.18 8.26
N CYS A 6 -4.06 3.40 9.27
CA CYS A 6 -5.26 4.22 9.11
C CYS A 6 -4.92 5.66 8.74
N ASP A 7 -3.89 6.25 9.34
CA ASP A 7 -3.47 7.62 9.04
C ASP A 7 -2.85 7.72 7.63
N GLN A 8 -2.12 6.69 7.18
CA GLN A 8 -1.64 6.62 5.80
C GLN A 8 -2.78 6.62 4.77
N ILE A 9 -3.87 5.90 5.05
CA ILE A 9 -5.06 5.89 4.16
C ILE A 9 -5.70 7.29 4.10
N LYS A 10 -5.81 7.99 5.24
CA LYS A 10 -6.33 9.37 5.25
C LYS A 10 -5.45 10.34 4.47
N VAL A 11 -4.13 10.19 4.56
CA VAL A 11 -3.20 10.99 3.77
C VAL A 11 -3.38 10.73 2.27
N LEU A 12 -3.52 9.45 1.88
CA LEU A 12 -3.80 9.09 0.49
C LEU A 12 -5.11 9.73 0.01
N ASP A 13 -6.15 9.74 0.84
CA ASP A 13 -7.43 10.38 0.50
C ASP A 13 -7.29 11.88 0.25
N GLY A 14 -6.61 12.60 1.15
CA GLY A 14 -6.35 14.02 0.96
C GLY A 14 -5.50 14.29 -0.30
N GLN A 15 -4.52 13.43 -0.60
CA GLN A 15 -3.71 13.57 -1.81
C GLN A 15 -4.52 13.36 -3.09
N VAL A 16 -5.44 12.39 -3.11
CA VAL A 16 -6.31 12.11 -4.25
C VAL A 16 -7.28 13.26 -4.49
N GLU A 17 -7.86 13.83 -3.42
CA GLU A 17 -8.74 14.99 -3.50
C GLU A 17 -8.02 16.21 -4.08
N VAL A 18 -6.85 16.56 -3.53
CA VAL A 18 -6.04 17.69 -4.02
C VAL A 18 -5.65 17.50 -5.48
N LYS A 19 -5.19 16.31 -5.85
CA LYS A 19 -4.82 16.01 -7.24
C LYS A 19 -6.03 16.04 -8.18
N GLY A 20 -7.18 15.57 -7.71
CA GLY A 20 -8.45 15.65 -8.43
C GLY A 20 -8.84 17.09 -8.74
N GLN A 21 -8.75 17.98 -7.75
CA GLN A 21 -9.01 19.41 -7.93
C GLN A 21 -8.05 20.03 -8.94
N GLN A 22 -6.74 19.77 -8.81
CA GLN A 22 -5.73 20.28 -9.75
C GLN A 22 -5.97 19.85 -11.20
N LEU A 23 -6.37 18.59 -11.42
CA LEU A 23 -6.71 18.09 -12.75
C LEU A 23 -7.98 18.75 -13.30
N SER A 24 -8.96 19.04 -12.45
CA SER A 24 -10.18 19.74 -12.82
C SER A 24 -9.88 21.19 -13.24
N ASP A 25 -9.14 21.92 -12.40
CA ASP A 25 -8.75 23.32 -12.66
C ASP A 25 -7.96 23.43 -13.97
N LEU A 26 -7.03 22.49 -14.21
CA LEU A 26 -6.22 22.46 -15.42
C LEU A 26 -7.07 22.15 -16.67
N SER A 27 -8.05 21.25 -16.54
CA SER A 27 -9.01 20.93 -17.61
C SER A 27 -9.87 22.14 -17.98
N GLU A 28 -10.36 22.88 -16.98
CA GLU A 28 -11.08 24.13 -17.20
C GLU A 28 -10.21 25.19 -17.88
N PHE A 29 -8.97 25.38 -17.39
CA PHE A 29 -8.01 26.29 -18.00
C PHE A 29 -7.78 25.98 -19.47
N PHE A 30 -7.53 24.71 -19.84
CA PHE A 30 -7.31 24.34 -21.23
C PHE A 30 -8.54 24.53 -22.10
N ARG A 31 -9.74 24.23 -21.61
CA ARG A 31 -10.98 24.50 -22.34
C ARG A 31 -11.14 25.99 -22.62
N ARG A 32 -10.92 26.82 -21.59
CA ARG A 32 -11.00 28.28 -21.74
C ARG A 32 -9.93 28.82 -22.67
N ARG A 33 -8.71 28.28 -22.61
CA ARG A 33 -7.63 28.62 -23.54
C ARG A 33 -8.02 28.25 -24.96
N GLY A 34 -8.56 27.06 -25.17
CA GLY A 34 -9.02 26.61 -26.49
C GLY A 34 -10.09 27.51 -27.09
N ASP A 35 -11.08 27.94 -26.30
CA ASP A 35 -12.10 28.89 -26.76
C ASP A 35 -11.51 30.21 -27.28
N ILE A 36 -10.50 30.74 -26.58
CA ILE A 36 -9.80 31.97 -26.96
C ILE A 36 -9.04 31.76 -28.28
N GLU A 37 -8.31 30.65 -28.41
CA GLU A 37 -7.58 30.32 -29.63
C GLU A 37 -8.52 30.13 -30.83
N ALA A 38 -9.68 29.49 -30.64
CA ALA A 38 -10.71 29.33 -31.67
C ALA A 38 -11.33 30.67 -32.09
N GLU A 39 -11.52 31.59 -31.15
CA GLU A 39 -12.00 32.94 -31.45
C GLU A 39 -10.97 33.74 -32.24
N TYR A 40 -9.70 33.66 -31.86
CA TYR A 40 -8.62 34.32 -32.58
C TYR A 40 -8.47 33.81 -34.01
N ALA A 41 -8.48 32.49 -34.21
CA ALA A 41 -8.49 31.87 -35.55
C ALA A 41 -9.65 32.40 -36.42
N ARG A 42 -10.88 32.39 -35.89
CA ARG A 42 -12.07 32.92 -36.60
C ARG A 42 -11.95 34.41 -36.92
N ALA A 43 -11.31 35.21 -36.07
CA ALA A 43 -11.08 36.63 -36.33
C ALA A 43 -10.09 36.83 -37.49
N LEU A 44 -9.02 36.05 -37.55
CA LEU A 44 -8.05 36.05 -38.66
C LEU A 44 -8.70 35.60 -39.98
N ASP A 45 -9.53 34.56 -39.96
CA ASP A 45 -10.28 34.13 -41.16
C ASP A 45 -11.18 35.24 -41.68
N LYS A 46 -11.99 35.86 -40.82
CA LYS A 46 -12.85 37.00 -41.19
C LYS A 46 -12.05 38.17 -41.77
N LEU A 47 -10.88 38.46 -41.20
CA LEU A 47 -9.99 39.51 -41.70
C LEU A 47 -9.53 39.18 -43.12
N THR A 48 -9.02 37.96 -43.35
CA THR A 48 -8.50 37.56 -44.67
C THR A 48 -9.59 37.48 -45.72
N GLU A 49 -10.80 37.02 -45.39
CA GLU A 49 -11.96 37.00 -46.30
C GLU A 49 -12.35 38.41 -46.75
N ARG A 50 -12.52 39.33 -45.79
CA ARG A 50 -12.91 40.73 -46.05
C ARG A 50 -11.97 41.41 -47.03
N PHE A 51 -10.67 41.19 -46.86
CA PHE A 51 -9.63 41.85 -47.64
C PHE A 51 -9.34 41.14 -48.97
N THR A 52 -9.54 39.83 -49.05
CA THR A 52 -9.49 39.09 -50.32
C THR A 52 -10.59 39.56 -51.28
N LEU A 53 -11.83 39.74 -50.78
CA LEU A 53 -12.96 40.20 -51.59
C LEU A 53 -12.77 41.62 -52.14
N LYS A 54 -12.12 42.51 -51.36
CA LYS A 54 -11.79 43.88 -51.79
C LYS A 54 -10.69 43.92 -52.85
N THR A 55 -9.72 43.00 -52.78
CA THR A 55 -8.56 42.99 -53.67
C THR A 55 -8.91 42.50 -55.07
N LYS A 56 -9.76 41.48 -55.19
CA LYS A 56 -10.24 40.96 -56.48
C LYS A 56 -10.96 42.01 -57.35
N ARG A 57 -11.38 43.15 -56.77
CA ARG A 57 -12.06 44.24 -57.49
C ARG A 57 -11.11 45.35 -57.98
N LYS A 58 -9.83 45.33 -57.61
CA LYS A 58 -8.92 46.48 -57.72
C LYS A 58 -7.61 46.17 -58.45
N GLU A 59 -7.65 45.21 -59.37
CA GLU A 59 -6.49 44.60 -60.06
C GLU A 59 -5.84 45.52 -61.13
N GLN A 60 -5.50 46.76 -60.76
CA GLN A 60 -4.78 47.74 -61.58
C GLN A 60 -3.49 48.26 -60.92
N SER A 61 -3.08 47.72 -59.77
CA SER A 61 -1.85 48.14 -59.06
C SER A 61 -0.66 47.20 -59.34
N GLY A 62 0.54 47.77 -59.48
CA GLY A 62 1.78 47.07 -59.91
C GLY A 62 2.14 45.78 -59.18
N GLN A 63 2.92 44.93 -59.86
CA GLN A 63 3.16 43.52 -59.53
C GLN A 63 3.77 43.28 -58.13
N SER A 64 4.73 44.10 -57.68
CA SER A 64 5.46 43.89 -56.42
C SER A 64 4.59 44.12 -55.16
N VAL A 65 3.77 45.18 -55.15
CA VAL A 65 2.85 45.48 -54.03
C VAL A 65 1.75 44.43 -53.95
N SER A 66 1.23 43.99 -55.11
CA SER A 66 0.25 42.90 -55.20
C SER A 66 0.82 41.58 -54.64
N GLN A 67 2.09 41.29 -54.92
CA GLN A 67 2.77 40.10 -54.40
C GLN A 67 2.97 40.16 -52.88
N CYS A 68 3.45 41.28 -52.34
CA CYS A 68 3.59 41.47 -50.89
C CYS A 68 2.26 41.28 -50.16
N TRP A 69 1.19 41.85 -50.72
CA TRP A 69 -0.16 41.69 -50.20
C TRP A 69 -0.66 40.24 -50.21
N SER A 70 -0.40 39.50 -51.30
CA SER A 70 -0.74 38.08 -51.40
C SER A 70 -0.03 37.23 -50.34
N VAL A 71 1.26 37.52 -50.10
CA VAL A 71 2.04 36.85 -49.05
C VAL A 71 1.44 37.12 -47.67
N LEU A 72 1.10 38.37 -47.34
CA LEU A 72 0.48 38.73 -46.05
C LEU A 72 -0.84 37.97 -45.84
N LEU A 73 -1.73 37.96 -46.84
CA LEU A 73 -3.00 37.21 -46.75
C LEU A 73 -2.77 35.70 -46.59
N THR A 74 -1.70 35.16 -47.17
CA THR A 74 -1.35 33.74 -47.05
C THR A 74 -0.84 33.42 -45.65
N GLN A 75 0.02 34.28 -45.09
CA GLN A 75 0.56 34.14 -43.73
C GLN A 75 -0.54 34.24 -42.68
N THR A 76 -1.44 35.23 -42.78
CA THR A 76 -2.57 35.36 -41.83
C THR A 76 -3.50 34.15 -41.86
N ARG A 77 -3.72 33.51 -43.02
CA ARG A 77 -4.46 32.25 -43.11
C ARG A 77 -3.69 31.08 -42.50
N ALA A 78 -2.36 31.08 -42.57
CA ALA A 78 -1.54 30.06 -41.93
C ALA A 78 -1.62 30.18 -40.41
N GLU A 79 -1.46 31.39 -39.86
CA GLU A 79 -1.65 31.69 -38.43
C GLU A 79 -3.04 31.25 -37.95
N SER A 80 -4.11 31.56 -38.70
CA SER A 80 -5.47 31.09 -38.38
C SER A 80 -5.54 29.57 -38.19
N ARG A 81 -4.95 28.80 -39.11
CA ARG A 81 -4.91 27.33 -39.02
C ARG A 81 -4.11 26.83 -37.81
N GLU A 82 -3.00 27.47 -37.49
CA GLU A 82 -2.19 27.13 -36.32
C GLU A 82 -2.95 27.38 -35.01
N HIS A 83 -3.64 28.51 -34.89
CA HIS A 83 -4.51 28.81 -33.76
C HIS A 83 -5.69 27.84 -33.65
N ALA A 84 -6.29 27.45 -34.77
CA ALA A 84 -7.34 26.43 -34.79
C ALA A 84 -6.82 25.06 -34.31
N ALA A 85 -5.62 24.66 -34.74
CA ALA A 85 -4.99 23.42 -34.29
C ALA A 85 -4.62 23.45 -32.79
N LEU A 86 -4.17 24.60 -32.29
CA LEU A 86 -3.90 24.81 -30.87
C LEU A 86 -5.20 24.73 -30.04
N SER A 87 -6.28 25.35 -30.53
CA SER A 87 -7.60 25.23 -29.92
C SER A 87 -8.03 23.78 -29.76
N ASP A 88 -7.95 23.00 -30.85
CA ASP A 88 -8.34 21.58 -30.84
C ASP A 88 -7.48 20.76 -29.86
N SER A 89 -6.18 21.03 -29.85
CA SER A 89 -5.25 20.39 -28.92
C SER A 89 -5.61 20.68 -27.46
N CYS A 90 -5.94 21.93 -27.12
CA CYS A 90 -6.33 22.32 -25.77
C CYS A 90 -7.70 21.73 -25.36
N SER A 91 -8.72 21.94 -26.18
CA SER A 91 -10.10 21.59 -25.84
C SER A 91 -10.39 20.09 -25.91
N HIS A 92 -9.69 19.34 -26.77
CA HIS A 92 -9.93 17.90 -26.95
C HIS A 92 -8.75 17.07 -26.45
N THR A 93 -7.59 17.17 -27.10
CA THR A 93 -6.46 16.25 -26.85
C THR A 93 -5.97 16.31 -25.40
N LEU A 94 -5.67 17.52 -24.90
CA LEU A 94 -5.16 17.70 -23.53
C LEU A 94 -6.25 17.42 -22.49
N THR A 95 -7.47 17.89 -22.74
CA THR A 95 -8.61 17.67 -21.83
C THR A 95 -8.92 16.17 -21.67
N GLN A 96 -8.92 15.38 -22.75
CA GLN A 96 -9.12 13.92 -22.69
C GLN A 96 -8.00 13.22 -21.91
N ARG A 97 -6.74 13.62 -22.11
CA ARG A 97 -5.61 13.07 -21.34
C ARG A 97 -5.72 13.36 -19.85
N LEU A 98 -6.22 14.53 -19.47
CA LEU A 98 -6.47 14.88 -18.07
C LEU A 98 -7.60 14.04 -17.47
N THR A 99 -8.68 13.80 -18.23
CA THR A 99 -9.75 12.88 -17.82
C THR A 99 -9.20 11.49 -17.54
N HIS A 100 -8.40 10.92 -18.45
CA HIS A 100 -7.75 9.62 -18.22
C HIS A 100 -6.80 9.64 -17.00
N CYS A 101 -6.04 10.72 -16.81
CA CYS A 101 -5.17 10.85 -15.64
C CYS A 101 -5.97 10.88 -14.32
N SER A 102 -7.17 11.49 -14.34
CA SER A 102 -8.08 11.50 -13.21
C SER A 102 -8.60 10.09 -12.91
N GLU A 103 -9.10 9.38 -13.92
CA GLU A 103 -9.56 7.98 -13.79
C GLU A 103 -8.46 7.06 -13.24
N ASP A 104 -7.25 7.18 -13.79
CA ASP A 104 -6.08 6.42 -13.35
C ASP A 104 -5.71 6.71 -11.90
N THR A 105 -5.76 7.99 -11.49
CA THR A 105 -5.49 8.40 -10.11
C THR A 105 -6.47 7.74 -9.15
N HIS A 106 -7.77 7.76 -9.47
CA HIS A 106 -8.80 7.11 -8.64
C HIS A 106 -8.65 5.59 -8.61
N ARG A 107 -8.36 4.97 -9.77
CA ARG A 107 -8.15 3.52 -9.86
C ARG A 107 -6.95 3.05 -9.04
N LEU A 108 -5.82 3.76 -9.14
CA LEU A 108 -4.61 3.45 -8.38
C LEU A 108 -4.81 3.68 -6.88
N ALA A 109 -5.52 4.75 -6.50
CA ALA A 109 -5.85 5.00 -5.10
C ALA A 109 -6.72 3.89 -4.51
N LYS A 110 -7.76 3.46 -5.23
CA LYS A 110 -8.61 2.33 -4.83
C LYS A 110 -7.78 1.06 -4.62
N ARG A 111 -6.94 0.71 -5.60
CA ARG A 111 -6.05 -0.47 -5.49
C ARG A 111 -5.07 -0.36 -4.31
N SER A 112 -4.53 0.84 -4.07
CA SER A 112 -3.62 1.08 -2.94
C SER A 112 -4.32 0.90 -1.59
N LYS A 113 -5.58 1.33 -1.47
CA LYS A 113 -6.41 1.07 -0.27
C LYS A 113 -6.70 -0.41 -0.07
N GLU A 114 -7.06 -1.13 -1.13
CA GLU A 114 -7.32 -2.58 -1.07
C GLU A 114 -6.09 -3.34 -0.56
N VAL A 115 -4.92 -3.04 -1.09
CA VAL A 115 -3.64 -3.60 -0.61
C VAL A 115 -3.38 -3.21 0.85
N GLY A 116 -3.62 -1.94 1.21
CA GLY A 116 -3.44 -1.47 2.59
C GLY A 116 -4.36 -2.18 3.59
N VAL A 117 -5.60 -2.47 3.23
CA VAL A 117 -6.54 -3.25 4.05
C VAL A 117 -6.08 -4.70 4.17
N GLN A 118 -5.70 -5.34 3.06
CA GLN A 118 -5.18 -6.71 3.08
C GLN A 118 -3.98 -6.84 4.04
N MET A 119 -3.03 -5.91 3.98
CA MET A 119 -1.88 -5.89 4.88
C MET A 119 -2.27 -5.69 6.35
N GLN A 120 -3.32 -4.89 6.63
CA GLN A 120 -3.84 -4.74 7.99
C GLN A 120 -4.43 -6.04 8.52
N ASP A 121 -5.16 -6.78 7.70
CA ASP A 121 -5.77 -8.06 8.06
C ASP A 121 -4.70 -9.13 8.32
N GLU A 122 -3.69 -9.24 7.44
CA GLU A 122 -2.57 -10.16 7.62
C GLU A 122 -1.78 -9.86 8.90
N LEU A 123 -1.50 -8.58 9.17
CA LEU A 123 -0.83 -8.16 10.41
C LEU A 123 -1.66 -8.50 11.65
N LEU A 124 -2.97 -8.26 11.61
CA LEU A 124 -3.87 -8.58 12.72
C LEU A 124 -3.89 -10.08 13.01
N LYS A 125 -3.92 -10.90 11.96
CA LYS A 125 -3.85 -12.35 12.06
C LYS A 125 -2.56 -12.80 12.77
N VAL A 126 -1.40 -12.39 12.27
CA VAL A 126 -0.10 -12.74 12.88
C VAL A 126 0.00 -12.25 14.33
N THR A 127 -0.49 -11.04 14.61
CA THR A 127 -0.52 -10.49 15.97
C THR A 127 -1.39 -11.34 16.90
N THR A 128 -2.55 -11.80 16.43
CA THR A 128 -3.48 -12.62 17.21
C THR A 128 -2.92 -14.02 17.48
N GLU A 129 -2.26 -14.61 16.49
CA GLU A 129 -1.55 -15.90 16.61
C GLU A 129 -0.44 -15.79 17.66
N LEU A 130 0.39 -14.73 17.58
CA LEU A 130 1.46 -14.49 18.55
C LEU A 130 0.92 -14.26 19.97
N GLN A 131 -0.14 -13.47 20.14
CA GLN A 131 -0.77 -13.27 21.44
C GLN A 131 -1.29 -14.58 22.04
N THR A 132 -1.82 -15.47 21.20
CA THR A 132 -2.31 -16.79 21.65
C THR A 132 -1.16 -17.70 22.04
N ALA A 133 -0.08 -17.74 21.26
CA ALA A 133 1.14 -18.47 21.61
C ALA A 133 1.74 -17.97 22.93
N LEU A 134 1.78 -16.66 23.14
CA LEU A 134 2.30 -16.05 24.36
C LEU A 134 1.45 -16.41 25.60
N ARG A 135 0.11 -16.41 25.47
CA ARG A 135 -0.79 -16.86 26.55
C ARG A 135 -0.54 -18.32 26.93
N THR A 136 -0.44 -19.19 25.92
CA THR A 136 -0.13 -20.62 26.13
C THR A 136 1.23 -20.81 26.80
N TYR A 137 2.25 -20.05 26.37
CA TYR A 137 3.56 -20.06 27.01
C TYR A 137 3.49 -19.66 28.49
N HIS A 138 2.82 -18.55 28.83
CA HIS A 138 2.68 -18.13 30.22
C HIS A 138 1.92 -19.15 31.09
N GLN A 139 0.92 -19.81 30.53
CA GLN A 139 0.21 -20.89 31.21
C GLN A 139 1.17 -22.05 31.54
N TYR A 140 1.88 -22.57 30.53
CA TYR A 140 2.86 -23.65 30.75
C TYR A 140 4.01 -23.26 31.68
N HIS A 141 4.46 -22.02 31.62
CA HIS A 141 5.48 -21.50 32.54
C HIS A 141 4.98 -21.54 33.99
N THR A 142 3.74 -21.09 34.23
CA THR A 142 3.11 -21.11 35.56
C THR A 142 2.92 -22.55 36.08
N ASP A 143 2.46 -23.45 35.22
CA ASP A 143 2.29 -24.88 35.56
C ASP A 143 3.62 -25.54 35.89
N SER A 144 4.68 -25.22 35.15
CA SER A 144 6.05 -25.69 35.42
C SER A 144 6.57 -25.22 36.78
N LEU A 145 6.41 -23.94 37.11
CA LEU A 145 6.80 -23.40 38.43
C LEU A 145 6.04 -24.08 39.56
N THR A 146 4.74 -24.32 39.36
CA THR A 146 3.90 -25.04 40.33
C THR A 146 4.35 -26.49 40.53
N ALA A 147 4.66 -27.19 39.43
CA ALA A 147 5.18 -28.56 39.48
C ALA A 147 6.54 -28.64 40.18
N GLU A 148 7.44 -27.68 39.92
CA GLU A 148 8.73 -27.58 40.58
C GLU A 148 8.59 -27.34 42.09
N GLY A 149 7.67 -26.48 42.50
CA GLY A 149 7.34 -26.26 43.91
C GLY A 149 6.83 -27.54 44.60
N LYS A 150 5.91 -28.28 43.96
CA LYS A 150 5.41 -29.56 44.47
C LYS A 150 6.52 -30.61 44.59
N LEU A 151 7.42 -30.67 43.60
CA LEU A 151 8.57 -31.57 43.62
C LEU A 151 9.49 -31.27 44.81
N LYS A 152 9.82 -30.00 45.05
CA LYS A 152 10.64 -29.56 46.19
C LYS A 152 10.04 -29.97 47.54
N GLU A 153 8.74 -29.77 47.74
CA GLU A 153 8.07 -30.21 48.98
C GLU A 153 8.01 -31.74 49.12
N ALA A 154 7.77 -32.47 48.03
CA ALA A 154 7.80 -33.93 48.03
C ALA A 154 9.20 -34.47 48.42
N THR A 155 10.27 -33.91 47.86
CA THR A 155 11.66 -34.26 48.23
C THR A 155 11.92 -33.98 49.72
N ARG A 156 11.48 -32.84 50.25
CA ARG A 156 11.65 -32.49 51.68
C ARG A 156 10.89 -33.43 52.62
N LEU A 157 9.70 -33.87 52.23
CA LEU A 157 8.91 -34.86 53.00
C LEU A 157 9.58 -36.25 52.96
N GLU A 158 10.13 -36.65 51.81
CA GLU A 158 10.87 -37.90 51.69
C GLU A 158 12.11 -37.91 52.60
N GLU A 159 12.89 -36.82 52.64
CA GLU A 159 14.05 -36.67 53.54
C GLU A 159 13.66 -36.79 55.03
N ARG A 160 12.51 -36.22 55.43
CA ARG A 160 11.99 -36.34 56.80
C ARG A 160 11.53 -37.76 57.15
N GLN A 161 10.95 -38.48 56.20
CA GLN A 161 10.49 -39.86 56.41
C GLN A 161 11.65 -40.86 56.38
N THR A 162 12.65 -40.67 55.50
CA THR A 162 13.86 -41.51 55.48
C THR A 162 14.76 -41.25 56.68
N GLY A 163 14.85 -40.02 57.18
CA GLY A 163 15.55 -39.71 58.44
C GLY A 163 14.96 -40.40 59.67
N LYS A 164 13.63 -40.60 59.72
CA LYS A 164 12.96 -41.37 60.79
C LYS A 164 12.99 -42.88 60.56
N SER A 165 13.01 -43.35 59.32
CA SER A 165 13.06 -44.77 59.00
C SER A 165 14.47 -45.38 59.14
N ALA A 166 15.52 -44.56 59.21
CA ALA A 166 16.87 -45.02 59.55
C ALA A 166 16.98 -45.56 60.99
N GLU A 167 16.03 -45.22 61.88
CA GLU A 167 15.99 -45.71 63.26
C GLU A 167 15.19 -47.02 63.42
N LEU A 168 14.47 -47.46 62.38
CA LEU A 168 13.68 -48.70 62.41
C LEU A 168 13.88 -49.52 61.12
N GLY A 169 14.92 -50.37 61.13
CA GLY A 169 14.93 -51.70 60.51
C GLY A 169 14.72 -51.83 58.99
N ILE A 170 15.82 -52.06 58.27
CA ILE A 170 15.96 -52.34 56.84
C ILE A 170 15.17 -53.59 56.37
N THR A 171 14.54 -53.54 55.18
CA THR A 171 14.77 -54.44 54.01
C THR A 171 13.60 -54.46 53.00
N GLN A 172 13.93 -54.54 51.69
CA GLN A 172 13.09 -54.75 50.48
C GLN A 172 12.72 -53.58 49.55
N SER A 173 12.73 -52.30 49.94
CA SER A 173 12.22 -51.23 49.04
C SER A 173 13.25 -50.56 48.09
N GLY A 174 14.56 -50.81 48.26
CA GLY A 174 15.62 -50.09 47.53
C GLY A 174 15.71 -50.39 46.02
N GLY A 175 15.44 -51.63 45.60
CA GLY A 175 15.51 -52.02 44.18
C GLY A 175 14.37 -51.43 43.34
N GLN A 176 13.17 -51.34 43.91
CA GLN A 176 11.97 -50.78 43.27
C GLN A 176 12.00 -49.25 43.20
N ARG A 177 12.66 -48.60 44.17
CA ARG A 177 12.92 -47.15 44.17
C ARG A 177 13.89 -46.74 43.06
N ARG A 178 15.01 -47.46 42.89
CA ARG A 178 16.03 -47.16 41.87
C ARG A 178 15.52 -47.36 40.43
N SER A 179 14.62 -48.33 40.20
CA SER A 179 14.03 -48.56 38.87
C SER A 179 12.97 -47.51 38.50
N SER A 180 12.23 -46.97 39.48
CA SER A 180 11.22 -45.93 39.27
C SER A 180 11.84 -44.58 38.90
N VAL A 181 12.92 -44.18 39.60
CA VAL A 181 13.68 -42.96 39.27
C VAL A 181 14.24 -43.03 37.84
N LYS A 182 14.84 -44.16 37.47
CA LYS A 182 15.39 -44.37 36.13
C LYS A 182 14.31 -44.38 35.03
N LYS A 183 13.07 -44.74 35.38
CA LYS A 183 11.91 -44.69 34.48
C LYS A 183 11.38 -43.26 34.32
N MET A 184 11.41 -42.46 35.39
CA MET A 184 11.06 -41.04 35.39
C MET A 184 12.05 -40.21 34.58
N GLU A 185 13.36 -40.45 34.73
CA GLU A 185 14.41 -39.80 33.94
C GLU A 185 14.23 -40.06 32.44
N LYS A 186 13.97 -41.31 32.06
CA LYS A 186 13.65 -41.65 30.66
C LYS A 186 12.39 -40.97 30.13
N MET A 187 11.39 -40.72 30.98
CA MET A 187 10.17 -40.01 30.60
C MET A 187 10.44 -38.51 30.42
N MET A 188 11.20 -37.91 31.33
CA MET A 188 11.65 -36.51 31.27
C MET A 188 12.51 -36.24 30.02
N GLU A 189 13.40 -37.17 29.68
CA GLU A 189 14.23 -37.07 28.47
C GLU A 189 13.39 -37.17 27.19
N LYS A 190 12.38 -38.06 27.16
CA LYS A 190 11.41 -38.11 26.05
C LYS A 190 10.58 -36.82 25.93
N VAL A 191 10.18 -36.21 27.04
CA VAL A 191 9.41 -34.95 27.03
C VAL A 191 10.29 -33.79 26.57
N ARG A 192 11.56 -33.73 26.99
CA ARG A 192 12.54 -32.75 26.48
C ARG A 192 12.76 -32.90 24.98
N LEU A 193 13.03 -34.11 24.49
CA LEU A 193 13.22 -34.37 23.06
C LEU A 193 11.98 -34.04 22.24
N ALA A 194 10.77 -34.29 22.76
CA ALA A 194 9.52 -33.94 22.10
C ALA A 194 9.20 -32.43 22.13
N SER A 195 9.81 -31.68 23.05
CA SER A 195 9.74 -30.22 23.12
C SER A 195 10.73 -29.58 22.13
N ASP A 196 11.95 -30.12 22.05
CA ASP A 196 12.96 -29.68 21.08
C ASP A 196 12.56 -30.01 19.64
N TYR A 197 11.98 -31.19 19.39
CA TYR A 197 11.50 -31.57 18.06
C TYR A 197 10.34 -30.69 17.57
N ARG A 198 9.46 -30.24 18.47
CA ARG A 198 8.40 -29.28 18.15
C ARG A 198 8.95 -27.87 17.93
N SER A 199 9.95 -27.47 18.69
CA SER A 199 10.62 -26.18 18.49
C SER A 199 11.36 -26.15 17.15
N HIS A 200 12.04 -27.22 16.75
CA HIS A 200 12.77 -27.29 15.47
C HIS A 200 11.84 -27.30 14.25
N ASN A 201 10.69 -27.99 14.31
CA ASN A 201 9.74 -28.03 13.19
C ASN A 201 8.92 -26.74 13.01
N VAL A 202 8.81 -25.91 14.05
CA VAL A 202 8.24 -24.56 13.94
C VAL A 202 9.19 -23.60 13.21
N TRP A 203 10.51 -23.85 13.24
CA TRP A 203 11.51 -23.03 12.54
C TRP A 203 11.79 -23.44 11.09
N ILE A 204 11.54 -24.70 10.71
CA ILE A 204 11.80 -25.21 9.34
C ILE A 204 10.57 -25.06 8.42
N GLY A 205 9.38 -24.81 8.98
CA GLY A 205 8.12 -24.65 8.25
C GLY A 205 7.73 -23.20 7.88
N LEU A 206 8.62 -22.24 8.10
CA LEU A 206 8.54 -20.83 7.67
C LEU A 206 9.58 -20.58 6.57
#